data_AF-A0A849D494-F1
#
_entry.id   AF-A0A849D494-F1
#
_cell.length_a   1.000
_cell.length_b   1.000
_cell.length_c   1.000
_cell.angle_alpha   90.00
_cell.angle_beta   90.00
_cell.angle_gamma   90.00
#
_symmetry.space_group_name_H-M   'P 1'
#
loop_
_entity.id
_entity.type
_entity.pdbx_description
1 polymer ?
#
loop_
_entity_poly.entity_id
_entity_poly.type
_entity_poly.pdbx_seq_one_letter_code
_entity_poly.pdbx_strand_id
1 'polypeptide(L)'
;MFIFDAHLDLAMNAMEWNRDLRLPVAAIREREAHLTDKPDRGKSTVSFQAMRAGNIGLCMATQIARYVKEGNVLPGWHSPEQAWAQTQGQLAWYRAMESVGEMVQINT
;
A
#
# COMPACT_ATOMS: atom_id res chain seq x y z
N MET A 1 -24.28 1.09 -1.05
CA MET A 1 -23.74 2.38 -1.54
C MET A 1 -22.36 2.09 -2.09
N PHE A 2 -22.05 2.46 -3.34
CA PHE A 2 -20.71 2.32 -3.91
C PHE A 2 -19.85 3.50 -3.45
N ILE A 3 -18.67 3.23 -2.90
CA ILE A 3 -17.74 4.23 -2.38
C ILE A 3 -16.53 4.33 -3.30
N PHE A 4 -16.16 5.58 -3.60
CA PHE A 4 -14.90 5.94 -4.21
C PHE A 4 -13.97 6.53 -3.14
N ASP A 5 -12.82 5.90 -2.94
CA ASP A 5 -11.79 6.42 -2.05
C ASP A 5 -10.71 7.19 -2.84
N ALA A 6 -10.55 8.47 -2.54
CA ALA A 6 -9.64 9.33 -3.28
C ALA A 6 -8.16 9.14 -2.92
N HIS A 7 -7.82 8.32 -1.91
CA HIS A 7 -6.43 8.13 -1.49
C HIS A 7 -6.22 6.87 -0.64
N LEU A 8 -5.64 5.81 -1.22
CA LEU A 8 -5.24 4.61 -0.47
C LEU A 8 -3.76 4.24 -0.70
N ASP A 9 -3.02 4.12 0.41
CA ASP A 9 -1.61 3.70 0.43
C ASP A 9 -1.44 2.18 0.35
N LEU A 10 -2.06 1.55 -0.66
CA LEU A 10 -2.08 0.10 -0.80
C LEU A 10 -0.67 -0.47 -1.01
N ALA A 11 0.08 0.04 -1.99
CA ALA A 11 1.41 -0.48 -2.29
C ALA A 11 2.44 -0.20 -1.19
N MET A 12 2.32 0.91 -0.43
CA MET A 12 3.17 1.14 0.75
C MET A 12 2.94 0.06 1.80
N ASN A 13 1.68 -0.26 2.10
CA ASN A 13 1.33 -1.33 3.03
C ASN A 13 1.84 -2.69 2.54
N ALA A 14 1.70 -2.97 1.24
CA ALA A 14 2.14 -4.23 0.68
C ALA A 14 3.67 -4.37 0.67
N MET A 15 4.38 -3.35 0.22
CA MET A 15 5.81 -3.42 -0.06
C MET A 15 6.68 -3.07 1.14
N GLU A 16 6.32 -2.05 1.93
CA GLU A 16 7.14 -1.59 3.07
C GLU A 16 6.77 -2.29 4.38
N TRP A 17 5.47 -2.57 4.58
CA TRP A 17 5.00 -3.36 5.71
C TRP A 17 4.92 -4.87 5.39
N ASN A 18 5.22 -5.32 4.18
CA ASN A 18 5.16 -6.75 3.81
C ASN A 18 3.77 -7.38 4.08
N ARG A 19 2.70 -6.63 3.79
CA ARG A 19 1.31 -7.08 3.99
C ARG A 19 0.75 -7.67 2.71
N ASP A 20 0.38 -8.95 2.73
CA ASP A 20 -0.39 -9.52 1.64
C ASP A 20 -1.85 -9.06 1.72
N LEU A 21 -2.20 -8.05 0.91
CA LEU A 21 -3.54 -7.43 0.92
C LEU A 21 -4.64 -8.32 0.36
N ARG A 22 -4.32 -9.52 -0.14
CA ARG A 22 -5.29 -10.55 -0.52
C ARG A 22 -5.88 -11.26 0.71
N LEU A 23 -5.18 -11.22 1.84
CA LEU A 23 -5.61 -11.86 3.08
C LEU A 23 -6.65 -10.99 3.83
N PRO A 24 -7.50 -11.61 4.68
CA PRO A 24 -8.32 -10.87 5.62
C PRO A 24 -7.45 -10.02 6.56
N VAL A 25 -7.93 -8.83 6.94
CA VAL A 25 -7.23 -7.93 7.88
C VAL A 25 -6.82 -8.64 9.17
N ALA A 26 -7.67 -9.53 9.70
CA ALA A 26 -7.36 -10.30 10.90
C ALA A 26 -6.09 -11.15 10.75
N ALA A 27 -5.94 -11.85 9.62
CA ALA A 27 -4.76 -12.69 9.34
C ALA A 27 -3.49 -11.85 9.16
N ILE A 28 -3.60 -10.67 8.54
CA ILE A 28 -2.47 -9.73 8.42
C ILE A 28 -2.01 -9.29 9.82
N ARG A 29 -2.96 -8.91 10.70
CA ARG A 29 -2.64 -8.45 12.06
C ARG A 29 -2.00 -9.55 12.90
N GLU A 30 -2.52 -10.77 12.80
CA GLU A 30 -1.98 -11.94 13.50
C GLU A 30 -0.53 -12.22 13.09
N ARG A 31 -0.23 -12.19 11.78
CA ARG A 31 1.13 -12.39 11.28
C ARG A 31 2.12 -11.33 11.77
N GLU A 32 1.65 -10.11 12.00
CA GLU A 32 2.47 -9.00 12.49
C GLU A 32 2.51 -8.86 14.02
N ALA A 33 1.76 -9.67 14.77
CA ALA A 33 1.53 -9.45 16.21
C ALA A 33 2.81 -9.47 17.07
N HIS A 34 3.87 -10.11 16.58
CA HIS A 34 5.17 -10.22 17.25
C HIS A 34 6.20 -9.20 16.74
N LEU A 35 5.87 -8.38 15.74
CA LEU A 35 6.79 -7.43 15.13
C LEU A 35 6.65 -6.05 15.78
N THR A 36 7.80 -5.42 16.05
CA THR A 36 7.87 -4.07 16.65
C THR A 36 8.78 -3.12 15.86
N ASP A 37 9.15 -3.49 14.64
CA ASP A 37 10.14 -2.79 13.80
C ASP A 37 9.59 -1.53 13.12
N LYS A 38 8.26 -1.43 12.99
CA LYS A 38 7.57 -0.33 12.30
C LYS A 38 6.36 0.15 13.09
N PRO A 39 5.96 1.42 12.91
CA PRO A 39 4.67 1.89 13.37
C PRO A 39 3.54 0.97 12.88
N ASP A 40 2.48 0.84 13.66
CA ASP A 40 1.23 0.21 13.24
C ASP A 40 1.28 -1.26 12.82
N ARG A 41 2.34 -1.99 13.20
CA ARG A 41 2.33 -3.46 13.20
C ARG A 41 1.12 -3.99 13.99
N GLY A 42 0.42 -4.96 13.42
CA GLY A 42 -0.79 -5.51 14.03
C GLY A 42 -2.01 -4.59 13.96
N LYS A 43 -1.92 -3.43 13.29
CA LYS A 43 -3.01 -2.44 13.19
C LYS A 43 -3.53 -2.21 11.76
N SER A 44 -3.18 -3.07 10.79
CA SER A 44 -3.70 -2.97 9.42
C SER A 44 -5.23 -2.81 9.40
N THR A 45 -5.78 -1.91 8.59
CA THR A 45 -7.25 -1.69 8.48
C THR A 45 -7.79 -2.00 7.10
N VAL A 46 -6.92 -2.12 6.10
CA VAL A 46 -7.29 -2.26 4.68
C VAL A 46 -6.76 -3.58 4.13
N SER A 47 -7.61 -4.29 3.40
CA SER A 47 -7.28 -5.40 2.51
C SER A 47 -8.32 -5.45 1.39
N PHE A 48 -8.08 -6.17 0.30
CA PHE A 48 -9.04 -6.23 -0.81
C PHE A 48 -10.39 -6.79 -0.37
N GLN A 49 -10.39 -7.77 0.53
CA GLN A 49 -11.64 -8.28 1.13
C GLN A 49 -12.35 -7.20 1.96
N ALA A 50 -11.62 -6.43 2.78
CA ALA A 50 -12.21 -5.37 3.60
C ALA A 50 -12.78 -4.24 2.73
N MET A 51 -12.10 -3.87 1.64
CA MET A 51 -12.60 -2.89 0.67
C MET A 51 -13.92 -3.34 0.04
N ARG A 52 -13.99 -4.60 -0.43
CA ARG A 52 -15.22 -5.19 -0.99
C ARG A 52 -16.35 -5.20 0.04
N ALA A 53 -16.08 -5.64 1.27
CA ALA A 53 -17.08 -5.63 2.35
C ALA A 53 -17.57 -4.22 2.71
N GLY A 54 -16.68 -3.22 2.64
CA GLY A 54 -16.98 -1.80 2.83
C GLY A 54 -17.65 -1.12 1.63
N ASN A 55 -17.90 -1.84 0.53
CA ASN A 55 -18.39 -1.30 -0.74
C ASN A 55 -17.47 -0.24 -1.39
N ILE A 56 -16.17 -0.30 -1.13
CA ILE A 56 -15.16 0.52 -1.82
C ILE A 56 -14.76 -0.23 -3.10
N GLY A 57 -15.29 0.22 -4.23
CA GLY A 57 -15.05 -0.42 -5.53
C GLY A 57 -14.18 0.38 -6.49
N LEU A 58 -13.87 1.63 -6.15
CA LEU A 58 -12.89 2.45 -6.86
C LEU A 58 -11.99 3.14 -5.85
N CYS A 59 -10.70 3.22 -6.14
CA CYS A 59 -9.78 4.02 -5.36
C CYS A 59 -8.69 4.67 -6.21
N MET A 60 -8.09 5.74 -5.69
CA MET A 60 -6.78 6.19 -6.14
C MET A 60 -5.71 5.38 -5.41
N ALA A 61 -5.09 4.46 -6.13
CA ALA A 61 -4.03 3.60 -5.65
C ALA A 61 -2.69 4.35 -5.68
N THR A 62 -2.29 4.90 -4.54
CA THR A 62 -1.14 5.82 -4.42
C THR A 62 0.19 5.08 -4.65
N GLN A 63 1.12 5.72 -5.36
CA GLN A 63 2.56 5.42 -5.30
C GLN A 63 3.23 6.51 -4.44
N ILE A 64 3.93 6.11 -3.38
CA ILE A 64 4.50 7.05 -2.42
C ILE A 64 5.97 6.76 -2.16
N ALA A 65 6.83 7.76 -2.40
CA ALA A 65 8.21 7.74 -1.98
C ALA A 65 8.69 9.18 -1.79
N ARG A 66 9.00 9.56 -0.55
CA ARG A 66 9.46 10.92 -0.24
C ARG A 66 10.98 10.98 -0.39
N TYR A 67 11.48 11.77 -1.32
CA TYR A 67 12.87 12.24 -1.26
C TYR A 67 12.99 13.34 -0.19
N VAL A 68 14.04 13.28 0.63
CA VAL A 68 14.35 14.26 1.66
C VAL A 68 15.68 14.94 1.37
N LYS A 69 15.64 16.28 1.29
CA LYS A 69 16.84 17.12 1.19
C LYS A 69 17.59 17.13 2.52
N GLU A 70 18.88 17.41 2.47
CA GLU A 70 19.71 17.61 3.66
C GLU A 70 19.08 18.64 4.61
N GLY A 71 19.09 18.33 5.91
CA GLY A 71 18.48 19.15 6.95
C GLY A 71 16.96 18.97 7.14
N ASN A 72 16.27 18.19 6.31
CA ASN A 72 14.88 17.84 6.55
C ASN A 72 14.76 16.79 7.66
N VAL A 73 13.87 17.05 8.64
CA VAL A 73 13.65 16.18 9.80
C VAL A 73 12.70 15.02 9.53
N LEU A 74 11.98 15.04 8.40
CA LEU A 74 11.07 13.97 8.02
C LEU A 74 11.85 12.75 7.48
N PRO A 75 11.38 11.52 7.74
CA PRO A 75 11.98 10.33 7.15
C PRO A 75 11.70 10.26 5.64
N GLY A 76 12.66 9.71 4.89
CA GLY A 76 12.51 9.46 3.45
C GLY A 76 13.80 8.98 2.79
N TRP A 77 13.78 8.90 1.47
CA TRP A 77 14.90 8.52 0.63
C TRP A 77 15.91 9.67 0.49
N HIS A 78 17.19 9.34 0.43
CA HIS A 78 18.27 10.34 0.39
C HIS A 78 18.69 10.74 -1.04
N SER A 79 17.97 10.25 -2.05
CA SER A 79 18.12 10.70 -3.44
C SER A 79 16.79 10.57 -4.20
N PRO A 80 16.57 11.43 -5.22
CA PRO A 80 15.43 11.28 -6.13
C PRO A 80 15.40 9.91 -6.83
N GLU A 81 16.55 9.35 -7.18
CA GLU A 81 16.67 8.07 -7.89
C GLU A 81 16.22 6.90 -7.01
N GLN A 82 16.57 6.91 -5.71
CA GLN A 82 16.05 5.94 -4.75
C GLN A 82 14.53 6.06 -4.59
N ALA A 83 14.02 7.28 -4.46
CA ALA A 83 12.57 7.50 -4.36
C ALA A 83 11.84 7.01 -5.61
N TRP A 84 12.39 7.28 -6.80
CA TRP A 84 11.86 6.78 -8.06
C TRP A 84 11.90 5.24 -8.14
N ALA A 85 13.03 4.62 -7.81
CA ALA A 85 13.14 3.16 -7.81
C ALA A 85 12.10 2.51 -6.88
N GLN A 86 11.84 3.11 -5.71
CA GLN A 86 10.80 2.66 -4.79
C GLN A 86 9.40 2.74 -5.40
N THR A 87 9.04 3.83 -6.09
CA THR A 87 7.73 3.93 -6.75
C THR A 87 7.59 2.94 -7.90
N GLN A 88 8.68 2.62 -8.61
CA GLN A 88 8.64 1.58 -9.64
C GLN A 88 8.35 0.19 -9.06
N GLY A 89 8.89 -0.12 -7.88
CA GLY A 89 8.53 -1.35 -7.15
C GLY A 89 7.04 -1.39 -6.78
N GLN A 90 6.49 -0.27 -6.33
CA GLN A 90 5.06 -0.14 -6.04
C GLN A 90 4.18 -0.29 -7.29
N LEU A 91 4.58 0.31 -8.42
CA LEU A 91 3.90 0.14 -9.71
C LEU A 91 3.94 -1.32 -10.18
N ALA A 92 5.08 -1.98 -10.07
CA ALA A 92 5.22 -3.39 -10.41
C ALA A 92 4.30 -4.28 -9.56
N TRP A 93 4.16 -3.97 -8.26
CA TRP A 93 3.21 -4.65 -7.39
C TRP A 93 1.75 -4.46 -7.85
N TYR A 94 1.34 -3.24 -8.20
CA TYR A 94 -0.01 -3.02 -8.75
C TYR A 94 -0.25 -3.82 -10.04
N ARG A 95 0.72 -3.86 -10.97
CA ARG A 95 0.62 -4.68 -12.18
C ARG A 95 0.50 -6.17 -11.88
N ALA A 96 1.19 -6.66 -10.84
CA ALA A 96 1.06 -8.04 -10.38
C ALA A 96 -0.32 -8.32 -9.76
N MET A 97 -0.94 -7.34 -9.09
CA MET A 97 -2.32 -7.48 -8.59
C MET A 97 -3.35 -7.45 -9.71
N GLU A 98 -3.09 -6.70 -10.79
CA GLU A 98 -3.90 -6.75 -12.01
C GLU A 98 -3.81 -8.11 -12.70
N SER A 99 -2.60 -8.68 -12.83
CA SER A 99 -2.42 -9.96 -13.53
C SER A 99 -3.11 -11.14 -12.84
N VAL A 100 -3.34 -11.05 -11.52
CA VAL A 100 -4.09 -12.06 -10.75
C VAL A 100 -5.56 -11.68 -10.53
N GLY A 101 -6.04 -10.58 -11.11
CA GLY A 101 -7.44 -10.17 -11.09
C GLY A 101 -7.93 -9.55 -9.77
N GLU A 102 -7.03 -9.16 -8.86
CA GLU A 102 -7.41 -8.48 -7.62
C GLU A 102 -7.72 -6.99 -7.83
N MET A 103 -7.09 -6.39 -8.85
CA MET A 103 -7.25 -4.99 -9.21
C MET A 103 -7.39 -4.85 -10.73
N VAL A 104 -7.94 -3.72 -11.17
CA VAL A 104 -7.96 -3.32 -12.58
C VAL A 104 -7.68 -1.82 -12.63
N GLN A 105 -6.69 -1.39 -13.41
CA GLN A 105 -6.47 0.02 -13.66
C GLN A 105 -7.57 0.55 -14.59
N ILE A 106 -8.17 1.69 -14.21
CA ILE A 106 -9.04 2.42 -15.12
C ILE A 106 -8.18 3.13 -16.16
N ASN A 107 -8.42 2.78 -17.42
CA ASN A 107 -7.80 3.39 -18.58
C ASN A 107 -8.86 4.16 -19.37
N THR A 108 -8.42 5.05 -20.26
CA THR A 108 -9.27 5.78 -21.21
C THR A 108 -9.66 4.91 -22.41
#